data_AF-A0A6J3GG90-F1
#
_entry.id   AF-A0A6J3GG90-F1
#
_cell.length_a   1.000
_cell.length_b   1.000
_cell.length_c   1.000
_cell.angle_alpha   90.00
_cell.angle_beta   90.00
_cell.angle_gamma   90.00
#
_symmetry.space_group_name_H-M   'P 1'
#
loop_
_entity.id
_entity.type
_entity.pdbx_description
1 polymer ?
#
loop_
_entity_poly.entity_id
_entity_poly.type
_entity_poly.pdbx_seq_one_letter_code
_entity_poly.pdbx_strand_id
1 'polypeptide(L)'
;MSCTGYAKVAHTIHMSALGLPGYHLHAAYAGDWQLSPTEVFPTVVGDMDSSGSLNAQVLLLLAERLRAKAVFQTQQAKFLTWQFDGEYRGDDYTATLTLGNPDLIGESVIMVAHFLQSLTHRLVLGGELVYHRRPGEEGAILTLAGKYSAVHWVATLNVGSGGAHASYYHKANEQVQVGVEFEANTRLQDTTFSFGYHLTLPQANMVFRGLVDSNWCVGAVLEKKMPPLPVTLALGAFLNHWRNRFHCGFSITVG
;
A
#
# COMPACT_ATOMS: atom_id res chain seq x y z
N MET A 1 -3.48 30.50 8.27
CA MET A 1 -4.67 30.02 7.52
C MET A 1 -5.18 28.78 8.22
N SER A 2 -6.30 28.84 8.94
CA SER A 2 -6.89 27.66 9.56
C SER A 2 -7.53 26.82 8.47
N CYS A 3 -6.88 25.73 8.06
CA CYS A 3 -7.59 24.72 7.29
C CYS A 3 -8.67 24.14 8.21
N THR A 4 -9.93 24.28 7.78
CA THR A 4 -11.06 23.57 8.38
C THR A 4 -10.75 22.07 8.40
N GLY A 5 -11.28 21.30 9.36
CA GLY A 5 -10.92 19.89 9.59
C GLY A 5 -11.05 18.94 8.38
N TYR A 6 -11.65 19.43 7.30
CA TYR A 6 -11.85 18.78 6.00
C TYR A 6 -10.63 18.83 5.08
N ALA A 7 -9.73 19.82 5.22
CA ALA A 7 -8.57 19.97 4.35
C ALA A 7 -7.26 19.86 5.15
N LYS A 8 -6.33 19.04 4.67
CA LYS A 8 -5.00 18.86 5.23
C LYS A 8 -3.95 19.13 4.16
N VAL A 9 -3.00 20.00 4.48
CA VAL A 9 -1.86 20.30 3.61
C VAL A 9 -0.60 19.91 4.36
N ALA A 10 0.28 19.15 3.70
CA ALA A 10 1.56 18.70 4.23
C ALA A 10 2.68 19.07 3.25
N HIS A 11 3.81 19.44 3.82
CA HIS A 11 5.02 19.82 3.10
C HIS A 11 6.09 18.79 3.43
N THR A 12 6.66 18.12 2.43
CA THR A 12 7.71 17.13 2.62
C THR A 12 8.97 17.59 1.91
N ILE A 13 10.04 17.79 2.67
CA ILE A 13 11.38 18.09 2.14
C ILE A 13 12.20 16.83 2.29
N HIS A 14 12.62 16.25 1.17
CA HIS A 14 13.48 15.08 1.14
C HIS A 14 14.90 15.51 0.80
N MET A 15 15.83 15.18 1.69
CA MET A 15 17.27 15.32 1.45
C MET A 15 17.87 13.92 1.35
N SER A 16 18.54 13.63 0.24
CA SER A 16 19.17 12.34 0.00
C SER A 16 20.67 12.50 -0.20
N ALA A 17 21.44 11.53 0.31
CA ALA A 17 22.86 11.41 -0.01
C ALA A 17 23.12 10.72 -1.35
N LEU A 18 22.11 10.06 -1.93
CA LEU A 18 22.22 9.24 -3.15
C LEU A 18 21.42 9.80 -4.34
N GLY A 19 20.48 10.72 -4.09
CA GLY A 19 19.59 11.29 -5.10
C GLY A 19 19.47 12.79 -4.96
N LEU A 20 18.73 13.41 -5.88
CA LEU A 20 18.47 14.85 -5.82
C LEU A 20 17.57 15.18 -4.63
N PRO A 21 17.81 16.30 -3.94
CA PRO A 21 16.86 16.82 -2.97
C PRO A 21 15.56 17.18 -3.70
N GLY A 22 14.44 16.89 -3.06
CA GLY A 22 13.12 17.07 -3.62
C GLY A 22 12.17 17.69 -2.61
N TYR A 23 11.24 18.50 -3.11
CA TYR A 23 10.15 19.01 -2.31
C TYR A 23 8.84 18.49 -2.87
N HIS A 24 7.99 17.97 -1.98
CA HIS A 24 6.67 17.46 -2.29
C HIS A 24 5.63 18.28 -1.52
N LEU A 25 4.61 18.74 -2.24
CA LEU A 25 3.42 19.35 -1.68
C LEU A 25 2.29 18.32 -1.73
N HIS A 26 1.82 17.91 -0.57
CA HIS A 26 0.71 16.99 -0.43
C HIS A 26 -0.53 17.75 0.08
N ALA A 27 -1.62 17.67 -0.64
CA ALA A 27 -2.91 18.22 -0.26
C ALA A 27 -3.96 17.11 -0.25
N ALA A 28 -4.69 16.99 0.86
CA ALA A 28 -5.79 16.06 1.00
C ALA A 28 -7.05 16.81 1.45
N TYR A 29 -8.18 16.44 0.85
CA TYR A 29 -9.50 16.87 1.21
C TYR A 29 -10.35 15.64 1.53
N ALA A 30 -11.02 15.67 2.67
CA ALA A 30 -11.98 14.67 3.10
C ALA A 30 -13.33 15.36 3.29
N GLY A 31 -14.38 14.84 2.64
CA GLY A 31 -15.74 15.38 2.71
C GLY A 31 -16.48 15.01 3.99
N ASP A 32 -17.80 15.15 3.95
CA ASP A 32 -18.65 15.04 5.14
C ASP A 32 -19.22 13.63 5.36
N TRP A 33 -19.25 12.78 4.32
CA TRP A 33 -19.84 11.44 4.43
C TRP A 33 -18.84 10.43 4.97
N GLN A 34 -18.96 10.13 6.26
CA GLN A 34 -18.16 9.12 6.93
C GLN A 34 -18.97 7.82 7.07
N LEU A 35 -18.61 6.79 6.29
CA LEU A 35 -19.23 5.46 6.39
C LEU A 35 -18.59 4.61 7.49
N SER A 36 -17.33 4.87 7.81
CA SER A 36 -16.59 4.22 8.89
C SER A 36 -15.53 5.15 9.47
N PRO A 37 -14.99 4.89 10.67
CA PRO A 37 -13.97 5.74 11.30
C PRO A 37 -12.75 6.00 10.41
N THR A 38 -12.48 5.11 9.46
CA THR A 38 -11.36 5.14 8.53
C THR A 38 -11.71 5.58 7.11
N GLU A 39 -13.00 5.66 6.75
CA GLU A 39 -13.44 5.92 5.37
C GLU A 39 -14.37 7.13 5.31
N VAL A 40 -13.82 8.21 4.77
CA VAL A 40 -14.52 9.47 4.53
C VAL A 40 -14.65 9.69 3.03
N PHE A 41 -15.81 10.11 2.58
CA PHE A 41 -16.12 10.33 1.17
C PHE A 41 -16.78 11.70 0.96
N PRO A 42 -16.52 12.36 -0.18
CA PRO A 42 -15.42 12.09 -1.10
C PRO A 42 -14.06 12.36 -0.46
N THR A 43 -13.03 11.59 -0.82
CA THR A 43 -11.65 11.89 -0.46
C THR A 43 -10.85 12.20 -1.71
N VAL A 44 -10.19 13.36 -1.74
CA VAL A 44 -9.31 13.78 -2.83
C VAL A 44 -7.93 14.01 -2.25
N VAL A 45 -6.92 13.38 -2.84
CA VAL A 45 -5.53 13.51 -2.44
C VAL A 45 -4.71 13.87 -3.67
N GLY A 46 -3.84 14.88 -3.55
CA GLY A 46 -2.90 15.28 -4.58
C GLY A 46 -1.51 15.45 -3.97
N ASP A 47 -0.51 14.83 -4.58
CA ASP A 47 0.90 15.04 -4.29
C ASP A 47 1.59 15.58 -5.54
N MET A 48 2.31 16.69 -5.41
CA MET A 48 3.08 17.27 -6.50
C MET A 48 4.53 17.46 -6.08
N ASP A 49 5.44 16.96 -6.90
CA ASP A 49 6.88 17.16 -6.73
C ASP A 49 7.38 18.43 -7.44
N SER A 50 8.58 18.88 -7.07
CA SER A 50 9.22 20.05 -7.68
C SER A 50 9.63 19.87 -9.15
N SER A 51 9.56 18.65 -9.69
CA SER A 51 9.91 18.32 -11.07
C SER A 51 8.70 18.28 -12.02
N GLY A 52 7.50 18.52 -11.49
CA GLY A 52 6.25 18.52 -12.25
C GLY A 52 5.62 17.15 -12.40
N SER A 53 5.99 16.17 -11.56
CA SER A 53 5.24 14.93 -11.40
C SER A 53 4.09 15.16 -10.42
N LEU A 54 2.88 14.82 -10.85
CA LEU A 54 1.66 14.92 -10.05
C LEU A 54 1.10 13.51 -9.85
N ASN A 55 0.76 13.17 -8.62
CA ASN A 55 -0.05 12.02 -8.29
C ASN A 55 -1.36 12.50 -7.66
N ALA A 56 -2.48 12.26 -8.34
CA ALA A 56 -3.81 12.61 -7.86
C ALA A 56 -4.65 11.36 -7.68
N GLN A 57 -5.27 11.20 -6.51
CA GLN A 57 -6.20 10.14 -6.18
C GLN A 57 -7.54 10.75 -5.77
N VAL A 58 -8.62 10.25 -6.36
CA VAL A 58 -9.99 10.63 -6.04
C VAL A 58 -10.73 9.37 -5.64
N LEU A 59 -11.32 9.36 -4.45
CA LEU A 59 -12.14 8.28 -3.93
C LEU A 59 -13.56 8.79 -3.68
N LEU A 60 -14.52 8.16 -4.37
CA LEU A 60 -15.93 8.51 -4.35
C LEU A 60 -16.76 7.32 -3.91
N LEU A 61 -17.86 7.61 -3.22
CA LEU A 61 -18.92 6.66 -2.96
C LEU A 61 -20.07 6.97 -3.92
N LEU A 62 -20.26 6.14 -4.95
CA LEU A 62 -21.31 6.33 -5.95
C LEU A 62 -22.67 5.87 -5.44
N ALA A 63 -22.69 4.82 -4.63
CA ALA A 63 -23.85 4.30 -3.93
C ALA A 63 -23.42 3.67 -2.60
N GLU A 64 -24.36 3.34 -1.71
CA GLU A 64 -24.06 2.78 -0.37
C GLU A 64 -23.10 1.57 -0.40
N ARG A 65 -23.10 0.81 -1.50
CA ARG A 65 -22.28 -0.40 -1.70
C ARG A 65 -21.28 -0.30 -2.87
N LEU A 66 -21.28 0.82 -3.61
CA LEU A 66 -20.44 1.02 -4.79
C LEU A 66 -19.47 2.17 -4.57
N ARG A 67 -18.18 1.86 -4.61
CA ARG A 67 -17.07 2.81 -4.49
C ARG A 67 -16.37 2.93 -5.83
N ALA A 68 -15.95 4.14 -6.17
CA ALA A 68 -15.10 4.40 -7.30
C ALA A 68 -13.84 5.11 -6.85
N LYS A 69 -12.69 4.68 -7.36
CA LYS A 69 -11.41 5.31 -7.15
C LYS A 69 -10.79 5.61 -8.50
N ALA A 70 -10.29 6.83 -8.66
CA ALA A 70 -9.52 7.24 -9.83
C ALA A 70 -8.14 7.69 -9.37
N VAL A 71 -7.10 7.21 -10.05
CA VAL A 71 -5.71 7.58 -9.78
C VAL A 71 -5.08 8.08 -11.08
N PHE A 72 -4.45 9.24 -11.03
CA PHE A 72 -3.74 9.85 -12.14
C PHE A 72 -2.29 10.11 -11.73
N GLN A 73 -1.35 9.64 -12.54
CA GLN A 73 0.07 9.94 -12.35
C GLN A 73 0.65 10.57 -13.61
N THR A 74 1.29 11.72 -13.41
CA THR A 74 2.05 12.42 -14.43
C THR A 74 3.52 12.47 -14.03
N GLN A 75 4.40 12.51 -15.02
CA GLN A 75 5.83 12.78 -14.83
C GLN A 75 6.24 13.83 -15.85
N GLN A 76 6.84 14.92 -15.38
CA GLN A 76 7.33 16.03 -16.23
C GLN A 76 6.29 16.46 -17.29
N ALA A 77 5.04 16.69 -16.84
CA ALA A 77 3.91 17.09 -17.69
C ALA A 77 3.42 16.06 -18.75
N LYS A 78 3.88 14.80 -18.70
CA LYS A 78 3.29 13.70 -19.48
C LYS A 78 2.43 12.81 -18.59
N PHE A 79 1.23 12.45 -19.05
CA PHE A 79 0.41 11.43 -18.40
C PHE A 79 1.07 10.07 -18.60
N LEU A 80 1.49 9.45 -17.50
CA LEU A 80 2.10 8.13 -17.52
C LEU A 80 1.04 7.06 -17.31
N THR A 81 0.27 7.22 -16.24
CA THR A 81 -0.73 6.24 -15.87
C THR A 81 -2.02 6.91 -15.42
N TRP A 82 -3.13 6.31 -15.81
CA TRP A 82 -4.44 6.57 -15.23
C TRP A 82 -5.07 5.22 -14.87
N GLN A 83 -5.71 5.17 -13.71
CA GLN A 83 -6.34 3.96 -13.22
C GLN A 83 -7.73 4.30 -12.68
N PHE A 84 -8.71 3.49 -13.05
CA PHE A 84 -10.06 3.58 -12.55
C PHE A 84 -10.43 2.26 -11.89
N ASP A 85 -10.72 2.30 -10.60
CA ASP A 85 -11.20 1.16 -9.82
C ASP A 85 -12.67 1.37 -9.47
N GLY A 86 -13.47 0.33 -9.68
CA GLY A 86 -14.84 0.20 -9.16
C GLY A 86 -14.90 -0.95 -8.18
N GLU A 87 -15.20 -0.68 -6.92
CA GLU A 87 -15.38 -1.69 -5.87
C GLU A 87 -16.85 -1.80 -5.50
N TYR A 88 -17.39 -3.01 -5.58
CA TYR A 88 -18.72 -3.36 -5.12
C TYR A 88 -18.63 -4.27 -3.90
N ARG A 89 -19.21 -3.82 -2.78
CA ARG A 89 -19.21 -4.56 -1.51
C ARG A 89 -20.60 -5.11 -1.20
N GLY A 90 -20.77 -6.40 -1.45
CA GLY A 90 -21.93 -7.17 -1.02
C GLY A 90 -21.87 -7.53 0.46
N ASP A 91 -22.83 -8.33 0.92
CA ASP A 91 -22.87 -8.80 2.31
C ASP A 91 -21.78 -9.85 2.57
N ASP A 92 -21.65 -10.83 1.68
CA ASP A 92 -20.69 -11.94 1.80
C ASP A 92 -19.60 -11.96 0.72
N TYR A 93 -19.58 -10.96 -0.17
CA TYR A 93 -18.60 -10.87 -1.25
C TYR A 93 -18.14 -9.45 -1.54
N THR A 94 -16.97 -9.32 -2.16
CA THR A 94 -16.41 -8.07 -2.66
C THR A 94 -15.89 -8.31 -4.06
N ALA A 95 -16.34 -7.49 -5.00
CA ALA A 95 -15.89 -7.50 -6.38
C ALA A 95 -15.21 -6.17 -6.70
N THR A 96 -14.02 -6.21 -7.25
CA THR A 96 -13.29 -5.01 -7.70
C THR A 96 -12.94 -5.15 -9.16
N LEU A 97 -13.15 -4.08 -9.92
CA LEU A 97 -12.74 -3.98 -11.31
C LEU A 97 -11.83 -2.76 -11.47
N THR A 98 -10.60 -3.00 -11.89
CA THR A 98 -9.57 -2.00 -12.12
C THR A 98 -9.27 -1.92 -13.60
N LEU A 99 -9.31 -0.72 -14.16
CA LEU A 99 -8.91 -0.41 -15.53
C LEU A 99 -7.68 0.51 -15.48
N GLY A 100 -6.54 -0.02 -15.88
CA GLY A 100 -5.26 0.70 -15.96
C GLY A 100 -4.90 1.02 -17.41
N ASN A 101 -4.54 2.27 -17.65
CA ASN A 101 -4.02 2.78 -18.92
C ASN A 101 -4.83 2.35 -20.17
N PRO A 102 -6.17 2.47 -20.21
CA PRO A 102 -6.91 2.28 -21.46
C PRO A 102 -6.46 3.31 -22.50
N ASP A 103 -5.90 2.82 -23.61
CA ASP A 103 -5.62 3.59 -24.80
C ASP A 103 -6.41 3.00 -25.98
N LEU A 104 -7.42 3.75 -26.42
CA LEU A 104 -8.28 3.38 -27.54
C LEU A 104 -7.55 3.46 -28.89
N ILE A 105 -6.48 4.27 -28.99
CA ILE A 105 -5.72 4.47 -30.23
C ILE A 105 -4.64 3.41 -30.35
N GLY A 106 -3.94 3.13 -29.25
CA GLY A 106 -2.90 2.10 -29.17
C GLY A 106 -3.42 0.68 -28.92
N GLU A 107 -4.74 0.46 -28.89
CA GLU A 107 -5.41 -0.82 -28.53
C GLU A 107 -4.81 -1.50 -27.29
N SER A 108 -4.37 -0.70 -26.32
CA SER A 108 -3.71 -1.18 -25.10
C SER A 108 -4.64 -0.99 -23.91
N VAL A 109 -4.84 -2.05 -23.13
CA VAL A 109 -5.62 -1.95 -21.88
C VAL A 109 -5.12 -2.98 -20.88
N ILE A 110 -5.08 -2.58 -19.62
CA ILE A 110 -4.90 -3.49 -18.49
C ILE A 110 -6.21 -3.49 -17.71
N MET A 111 -6.82 -4.65 -17.58
CA MET A 111 -8.01 -4.87 -16.79
C MET A 111 -7.68 -5.88 -15.70
N VAL A 112 -7.98 -5.54 -14.46
CA VAL A 112 -7.86 -6.46 -13.33
C VAL A 112 -9.22 -6.61 -12.68
N ALA A 113 -9.68 -7.84 -12.55
CA ALA A 113 -10.90 -8.17 -11.85
C ALA A 113 -10.57 -9.02 -10.62
N HIS A 114 -10.94 -8.56 -9.43
CA HIS A 114 -10.86 -9.37 -8.22
C HIS A 114 -12.25 -9.73 -7.73
N PHE A 115 -12.38 -10.93 -7.22
CA PHE A 115 -13.59 -11.40 -6.57
C PHE A 115 -13.21 -12.18 -5.33
N LEU A 116 -13.70 -11.75 -4.17
CA LEU A 116 -13.50 -12.41 -2.88
C LEU A 116 -14.85 -12.70 -2.25
N GLN A 117 -15.04 -13.93 -1.78
CA GLN A 117 -16.26 -14.40 -1.14
C GLN A 117 -15.96 -15.06 0.21
N SER A 118 -16.71 -14.67 1.23
CA SER A 118 -16.69 -15.28 2.55
C SER A 118 -17.50 -16.58 2.52
N LEU A 119 -16.81 -17.72 2.64
CA LEU A 119 -17.45 -19.04 2.69
C LEU A 119 -17.83 -19.42 4.13
N THR A 120 -17.06 -18.94 5.11
CA THR A 120 -17.34 -19.10 6.54
C THR A 120 -16.92 -17.83 7.25
N HIS A 121 -17.31 -17.65 8.52
CA HIS A 121 -16.89 -16.51 9.34
C HIS A 121 -15.36 -16.32 9.47
N ARG A 122 -14.55 -17.31 9.08
CA ARG A 122 -13.09 -17.27 9.17
C ARG A 122 -12.37 -17.44 7.83
N LEU A 123 -13.02 -18.03 6.82
CA LEU A 123 -12.41 -18.36 5.54
C LEU A 123 -13.02 -17.53 4.42
N VAL A 124 -12.17 -16.77 3.75
CA VAL A 124 -12.49 -16.02 2.53
C VAL A 124 -11.64 -16.59 1.40
N LEU A 125 -12.28 -16.97 0.31
CA LEU A 125 -11.61 -17.42 -0.91
C LEU A 125 -11.99 -16.50 -2.06
N GLY A 126 -11.14 -16.45 -3.07
CA GLY A 126 -11.39 -15.64 -4.25
C GLY A 126 -10.35 -15.83 -5.32
N GLY A 127 -10.42 -14.94 -6.30
CA GLY A 127 -9.48 -14.92 -7.40
C GLY A 127 -9.28 -13.52 -7.94
N GLU A 128 -8.17 -13.37 -8.64
CA GLU A 128 -7.75 -12.20 -9.36
C GLU A 128 -7.46 -12.61 -10.81
N LEU A 129 -8.11 -11.93 -11.75
CA LEU A 129 -7.87 -12.08 -13.18
C LEU A 129 -7.25 -10.79 -13.70
N VAL A 130 -5.99 -10.86 -14.08
CA VAL A 130 -5.28 -9.77 -14.77
C VAL A 130 -5.29 -10.06 -16.26
N TYR A 131 -6.03 -9.26 -17.02
CA TYR A 131 -6.02 -9.27 -18.46
C TYR A 131 -5.25 -8.06 -18.96
N HIS A 132 -4.22 -8.27 -19.77
CA HIS A 132 -3.51 -7.18 -20.43
C HIS A 132 -3.48 -7.46 -21.93
N ARG A 133 -3.79 -6.42 -22.69
CA ARG A 133 -3.72 -6.42 -24.14
C ARG A 133 -2.81 -5.28 -24.55
N ARG A 134 -1.84 -5.58 -25.40
CA ARG A 134 -0.96 -4.64 -26.08
C ARG A 134 -0.87 -5.04 -27.56
N PRO A 135 -0.48 -4.13 -28.46
CA PRO A 135 -0.29 -4.47 -29.87
C PRO A 135 0.68 -5.66 -30.03
N GLY A 136 0.15 -6.81 -30.44
CA GLY A 136 0.92 -8.04 -30.65
C GLY A 136 1.14 -8.93 -29.41
N GLU A 137 0.66 -8.54 -28.23
CA GLU A 137 0.78 -9.33 -26.99
C GLU A 137 -0.55 -9.31 -26.22
N GLU A 138 -1.12 -10.48 -26.02
CA GLU A 138 -2.32 -10.68 -25.21
C GLU A 138 -2.03 -11.72 -24.13
N GLY A 139 -2.36 -11.40 -22.89
CA GLY A 139 -2.12 -12.30 -21.77
C GLY A 139 -3.17 -12.17 -20.68
N ALA A 140 -3.60 -13.33 -20.18
CA ALA A 140 -4.46 -13.43 -19.01
C ALA A 140 -3.72 -14.21 -17.92
N ILE A 141 -3.68 -13.65 -16.71
CA ILE A 141 -3.09 -14.28 -15.54
C ILE A 141 -4.21 -14.44 -14.51
N LEU A 142 -4.46 -15.69 -14.12
CA LEU A 142 -5.37 -16.01 -13.04
C LEU A 142 -4.57 -16.34 -11.79
N THR A 143 -4.91 -15.68 -10.70
CA THR A 143 -4.37 -15.91 -9.36
C THR A 143 -5.52 -16.26 -8.44
N LEU A 144 -5.38 -17.36 -7.70
CA LEU A 144 -6.31 -17.73 -6.64
C LEU A 144 -5.82 -17.14 -5.33
N ALA A 145 -6.73 -16.61 -4.53
CA ALA A 145 -6.43 -16.00 -3.24
C ALA A 145 -7.26 -16.64 -2.13
N GLY A 146 -6.63 -16.89 -0.99
CA GLY A 146 -7.27 -17.40 0.21
C GLY A 146 -6.81 -16.63 1.44
N LYS A 147 -7.76 -16.31 2.32
CA LYS A 147 -7.51 -15.68 3.61
C LYS A 147 -8.22 -16.46 4.70
N TYR A 148 -7.47 -16.84 5.72
CA TYR A 148 -7.99 -17.45 6.94
C TYR A 148 -7.73 -16.54 8.13
N SER A 149 -8.79 -16.09 8.79
CA SER A 149 -8.73 -15.19 9.95
C SER A 149 -9.16 -15.94 11.21
N ALA A 150 -8.21 -16.13 12.13
CA ALA A 150 -8.45 -16.62 13.49
C ALA A 150 -8.45 -15.44 14.48
N VAL A 151 -8.65 -15.74 15.77
CA VAL A 151 -8.77 -14.72 16.83
C VAL A 151 -7.47 -13.92 17.03
N HIS A 152 -6.31 -14.59 16.94
CA HIS A 152 -5.00 -13.98 17.20
C HIS A 152 -4.07 -13.96 15.98
N TRP A 153 -4.46 -14.59 14.88
CA TRP A 153 -3.62 -14.71 13.69
C TRP A 153 -4.43 -14.72 12.41
N VAL A 154 -3.78 -14.31 11.32
CA VAL A 154 -4.34 -14.29 9.97
C VAL A 154 -3.31 -14.90 9.04
N ALA A 155 -3.73 -15.83 8.20
CA ALA A 155 -2.91 -16.37 7.13
C ALA A 155 -3.53 -16.01 5.78
N THR A 156 -2.71 -15.64 4.81
CA THR A 156 -3.12 -15.45 3.42
C THR A 156 -2.26 -16.30 2.51
N LEU A 157 -2.85 -16.77 1.42
CA LEU A 157 -2.15 -17.52 0.38
C LEU A 157 -2.70 -17.09 -0.98
N ASN A 158 -1.83 -16.57 -1.83
CA ASN A 158 -2.12 -16.24 -3.22
C ASN A 158 -1.27 -17.16 -4.10
N VAL A 159 -1.89 -17.84 -5.06
CA VAL A 159 -1.21 -18.76 -5.98
C VAL A 159 -1.72 -18.50 -7.38
N GLY A 160 -0.81 -18.18 -8.30
CA GLY A 160 -1.13 -17.96 -9.70
C GLY A 160 -0.03 -18.51 -10.61
N SER A 161 -0.19 -18.34 -11.92
CA SER A 161 0.82 -18.78 -12.88
C SER A 161 2.17 -18.07 -12.70
N GLY A 162 2.17 -16.86 -12.14
CA GLY A 162 3.39 -16.07 -11.89
C GLY A 162 4.16 -16.45 -10.63
N GLY A 163 3.55 -17.18 -9.69
CA GLY A 163 4.17 -17.46 -8.40
C GLY A 163 3.17 -17.75 -7.28
N ALA A 164 3.70 -17.94 -6.08
CA ALA A 164 2.95 -18.09 -4.85
C ALA A 164 3.41 -17.05 -3.82
N HIS A 165 2.48 -16.44 -3.11
CA HIS A 165 2.75 -15.51 -2.02
C HIS A 165 1.93 -15.92 -0.80
N ALA A 166 2.61 -16.26 0.29
CA ALA A 166 2.01 -16.63 1.55
C ALA A 166 2.39 -15.61 2.63
N SER A 167 1.42 -15.16 3.41
CA SER A 167 1.67 -14.31 4.57
C SER A 167 1.04 -14.89 5.83
N TYR A 168 1.70 -14.70 6.96
CA TYR A 168 1.22 -15.10 8.27
C TYR A 168 1.44 -13.96 9.25
N TYR A 169 0.34 -13.41 9.75
CA TYR A 169 0.33 -12.38 10.76
C TYR A 169 -0.14 -12.95 12.09
N HIS A 170 0.56 -12.64 13.18
CA HIS A 170 0.21 -13.09 14.52
C HIS A 170 0.36 -11.94 15.53
N LYS A 171 -0.73 -11.64 16.24
CA LYS A 171 -0.75 -10.68 17.33
C LYS A 171 -0.51 -11.43 18.64
N ALA A 172 0.75 -11.47 19.07
CA ALA A 172 1.14 -12.14 20.31
C ALA A 172 0.64 -11.39 21.55
N ASN A 173 0.73 -10.05 21.54
CA ASN A 173 0.23 -9.21 22.63
C ASN A 173 -0.23 -7.84 22.07
N GLU A 174 -0.81 -6.97 22.89
CA GLU A 174 -1.17 -5.60 22.48
C GLU A 174 0.05 -4.78 22.06
N GLN A 175 1.21 -5.08 22.63
CA GLN A 175 2.47 -4.41 22.34
C GLN A 175 3.24 -5.08 21.19
N VAL A 176 3.08 -6.38 20.95
CA VAL A 176 3.93 -7.15 20.04
C VAL A 176 3.09 -7.83 18.97
N GLN A 177 3.43 -7.54 17.72
CA GLN A 177 2.86 -8.18 16.54
C GLN A 177 4.01 -8.70 15.68
N VAL A 178 3.80 -9.87 15.09
CA VAL A 178 4.80 -10.54 14.26
C VAL A 178 4.16 -10.87 12.92
N GLY A 179 4.94 -10.73 11.85
CA GLY A 179 4.54 -11.03 10.49
C GLY A 179 5.61 -11.85 9.81
N VAL A 180 5.19 -12.79 8.98
CA VAL A 180 6.06 -13.59 8.11
C VAL A 180 5.48 -13.54 6.72
N GLU A 181 6.32 -13.29 5.73
CA GLU A 181 5.97 -13.28 4.32
C GLU A 181 6.91 -14.22 3.57
N PHE A 182 6.34 -15.00 2.67
CA PHE A 182 7.04 -15.91 1.80
C PHE A 182 6.56 -15.67 0.37
N GLU A 183 7.47 -15.27 -0.49
CA GLU A 183 7.21 -15.03 -1.90
C GLU A 183 8.04 -16.02 -2.73
N ALA A 184 7.38 -16.72 -3.65
CA ALA A 184 7.99 -17.63 -4.59
C ALA A 184 7.60 -17.20 -6.01
N ASN A 185 8.57 -16.79 -6.80
CA ASN A 185 8.36 -16.36 -8.17
C ASN A 185 8.74 -17.49 -9.13
N THR A 186 7.76 -18.10 -9.79
CA THR A 186 8.00 -19.22 -10.70
C THR A 186 8.79 -18.81 -11.94
N ARG A 187 8.62 -17.56 -12.40
CA ARG A 187 9.28 -17.05 -13.60
C ARG A 187 10.77 -16.77 -13.39
N LEU A 188 11.11 -16.18 -12.26
CA LEU A 188 12.50 -15.89 -11.89
C LEU A 188 13.19 -17.07 -11.17
N GLN A 189 12.41 -18.07 -10.73
CA GLN A 189 12.86 -19.16 -9.87
C GLN A 189 13.49 -18.67 -8.56
N ASP A 190 13.03 -17.52 -8.08
CA ASP A 190 13.49 -16.89 -6.85
C ASP A 190 12.47 -17.10 -5.74
N THR A 191 12.96 -17.37 -4.54
CA THR A 191 12.16 -17.47 -3.32
C THR A 191 12.72 -16.52 -2.28
N THR A 192 11.88 -15.66 -1.73
CA THR A 192 12.25 -14.74 -0.65
C THR A 192 11.40 -15.01 0.58
N PHE A 193 12.05 -14.98 1.73
CA PHE A 193 11.41 -15.15 3.02
C PHE A 193 11.73 -13.96 3.92
N SER A 194 10.69 -13.27 4.36
CA SER A 194 10.81 -12.07 5.18
C SER A 194 10.11 -12.27 6.52
N PHE A 195 10.80 -11.94 7.60
CA PHE A 195 10.29 -11.93 8.96
C PHE A 195 10.28 -10.50 9.48
N GLY A 196 9.13 -10.04 9.95
CA GLY A 196 8.94 -8.71 10.52
C GLY A 196 8.34 -8.77 11.91
N TYR A 197 8.68 -7.80 12.76
CA TYR A 197 8.00 -7.59 14.03
C TYR A 197 7.72 -6.11 14.27
N HIS A 198 6.61 -5.86 14.93
CA HIS A 198 6.10 -4.55 15.28
C HIS A 198 5.90 -4.48 16.79
N LEU A 199 6.73 -3.68 17.44
CA LEU A 199 6.75 -3.48 18.88
C LEU A 199 6.28 -2.06 19.19
N THR A 200 5.16 -1.93 19.88
CA THR A 200 4.59 -0.65 20.34
C THR A 200 4.77 -0.55 21.84
N LEU A 201 5.47 0.49 22.31
CA LEU A 201 5.61 0.82 23.73
C LEU A 201 4.81 2.10 24.03
N PRO A 202 3.56 1.98 24.49
CA PRO A 202 2.72 3.14 24.82
C PRO A 202 3.34 4.02 25.91
N GLN A 203 3.91 3.40 26.95
CA GLN A 203 4.55 4.12 28.07
C GLN A 203 5.70 5.01 27.61
N ALA A 204 6.41 4.60 26.57
CA ALA A 204 7.51 5.36 25.99
C ALA A 204 7.09 6.14 24.73
N ASN A 205 5.81 6.17 24.33
CA ASN A 205 5.37 6.81 23.08
C ASN A 205 6.24 6.44 21.86
N MET A 206 6.61 5.16 21.79
CA MET A 206 7.64 4.65 20.87
C MET A 206 7.11 3.44 20.11
N VAL A 207 7.42 3.38 18.82
CA VAL A 207 7.12 2.26 17.93
C VAL A 207 8.42 1.80 17.31
N PHE A 208 8.71 0.51 17.42
CA PHE A 208 9.87 -0.11 16.81
C PHE A 208 9.39 -1.17 15.80
N ARG A 209 9.94 -1.14 14.60
CA ARG A 209 9.69 -2.10 13.53
C ARG A 209 11.00 -2.72 13.12
N GLY A 210 11.10 -4.05 13.16
CA GLY A 210 12.25 -4.79 12.68
C GLY A 210 11.86 -5.68 11.50
N LEU A 211 12.78 -5.85 10.56
CA LEU A 211 12.64 -6.72 9.39
C LEU A 211 13.95 -7.51 9.18
N VAL A 212 13.83 -8.78 8.87
CA VAL A 212 14.93 -9.65 8.45
C VAL A 212 14.46 -10.44 7.24
N ASP A 213 15.24 -10.38 6.15
CA ASP A 213 14.95 -11.12 4.91
C ASP A 213 16.05 -12.15 4.63
N SER A 214 15.67 -13.23 3.97
CA SER A 214 16.49 -14.30 3.39
C SER A 214 17.69 -13.83 2.58
N ASN A 215 17.65 -12.61 2.02
CA ASN A 215 18.76 -11.97 1.32
C ASN A 215 19.85 -11.40 2.25
N TRP A 216 19.85 -11.77 3.53
CA TRP A 216 20.75 -11.23 4.57
C TRP A 216 20.64 -9.71 4.74
N CYS A 217 19.45 -9.19 4.47
CA CYS A 217 19.09 -7.80 4.72
C CYS A 217 18.41 -7.72 6.09
N VAL A 218 18.94 -6.86 6.97
CA VAL A 218 18.35 -6.53 8.27
C VAL A 218 17.99 -5.06 8.28
N GLY A 219 16.75 -4.75 8.67
CA GLY A 219 16.22 -3.40 8.74
C GLY A 219 15.58 -3.13 10.09
N ALA A 220 15.71 -1.90 10.57
CA ALA A 220 15.02 -1.43 11.76
C ALA A 220 14.56 0.02 11.57
N VAL A 221 13.34 0.31 12.03
CA VAL A 221 12.77 1.66 12.09
C VAL A 221 12.25 1.92 13.50
N LEU A 222 12.71 3.01 14.10
CA LEU A 222 12.30 3.49 15.41
C LEU A 222 11.57 4.82 15.26
N GLU A 223 10.28 4.85 15.56
CA GLU A 223 9.47 6.07 15.63
C GLU A 223 9.23 6.45 17.09
N LYS A 224 9.47 7.71 17.44
CA LYS A 224 9.34 8.25 18.80
C LYS A 224 8.56 9.56 18.75
N LYS A 225 7.41 9.59 19.42
CA LYS A 225 6.63 10.82 19.62
C LYS A 225 7.16 11.54 20.87
N MET A 226 7.29 12.86 20.80
CA MET A 226 7.86 13.68 21.88
C MET A 226 6.86 14.70 22.45
N PRO A 227 5.97 14.30 23.38
CA PRO A 227 5.13 15.25 24.11
C PRO A 227 5.98 16.24 24.91
N PRO A 228 5.59 17.53 25.05
CA PRO A 228 4.33 18.15 24.64
C PRO A 228 4.30 18.66 23.19
N LEU A 229 5.40 18.54 22.44
CA LEU A 229 5.47 19.02 21.07
C LEU A 229 4.79 18.01 20.11
N PRO A 230 4.05 18.45 19.09
CA PRO A 230 3.46 17.58 18.07
C PRO A 230 4.52 17.13 17.06
N VAL A 231 5.61 16.53 17.56
CA VAL A 231 6.78 16.11 16.78
C VAL A 231 7.01 14.62 16.95
N THR A 232 7.16 13.94 15.82
CA THR A 232 7.54 12.52 15.75
C THR A 232 8.89 12.42 15.06
N LEU A 233 9.87 11.86 15.75
CA LEU A 233 11.18 11.52 15.21
C LEU A 233 11.14 10.06 14.73
N ALA A 234 11.55 9.79 13.50
CA ALA A 234 11.79 8.43 13.02
C ALA A 234 13.27 8.25 12.66
N LEU A 235 13.85 7.13 13.06
CA LEU A 235 15.21 6.71 12.75
C LEU A 235 15.14 5.37 12.03
N GLY A 236 15.76 5.26 10.85
CA GLY A 236 15.78 4.04 10.05
C GLY A 236 17.20 3.61 9.73
N ALA A 237 17.46 2.32 9.80
CA ALA A 237 18.74 1.74 9.39
C ALA A 237 18.50 0.40 8.67
N PHE A 238 19.18 0.20 7.55
CA PHE A 238 19.16 -1.02 6.75
C PHE A 238 20.59 -1.46 6.46
N LEU A 239 20.88 -2.72 6.78
CA LEU A 239 22.17 -3.34 6.57
C LEU A 239 21.99 -4.57 5.68
N ASN A 240 22.65 -4.59 4.54
CA ASN A 240 22.79 -5.80 3.72
C ASN A 240 24.16 -6.41 3.99
N HIS A 241 24.19 -7.55 4.69
CA HIS A 241 25.42 -8.24 5.05
C HIS A 241 26.13 -8.85 3.84
N TRP A 242 25.40 -9.34 2.85
CA TRP A 242 26.00 -9.96 1.67
C TRP A 242 26.74 -8.95 0.80
N ARG A 243 26.13 -7.78 0.59
CA ARG A 243 26.66 -6.70 -0.24
C ARG A 243 27.50 -5.68 0.55
N ASN A 244 27.64 -5.86 1.86
CA ASN A 244 28.30 -4.91 2.78
C ASN A 244 27.84 -3.45 2.58
N ARG A 245 26.53 -3.25 2.39
CA ARG A 245 25.96 -1.92 2.20
C ARG A 245 25.07 -1.55 3.39
N PHE A 246 25.38 -0.40 4.00
CA PHE A 246 24.62 0.18 5.10
C PHE A 246 23.98 1.48 4.64
N HIS A 247 22.68 1.62 4.89
CA HIS A 247 21.91 2.82 4.63
C HIS A 247 21.21 3.22 5.92
N CYS A 248 21.36 4.47 6.32
CA CYS A 248 20.65 5.03 7.47
C CYS A 248 19.98 6.35 7.08
N GLY A 249 18.88 6.67 7.75
CA GLY A 249 18.15 7.90 7.56
C GLY A 249 17.38 8.27 8.81
N PHE A 250 16.99 9.53 8.88
CA PHE A 250 16.08 10.02 9.91
C PHE A 250 15.02 10.91 9.25
N SER A 251 13.84 10.95 9.85
CA SER A 251 12.79 11.89 9.46
C SER A 251 12.18 12.54 10.69
N ILE A 252 11.77 13.79 10.52
CA ILE A 252 11.08 14.56 11.56
C ILE A 252 9.74 14.96 10.96
N THR A 253 8.66 14.53 11.60
CA THR A 253 7.30 14.87 11.20
C THR A 253 6.71 15.79 12.25
N VAL A 254 6.17 16.93 11.82
CA VAL A 254 5.51 17.91 12.67
C VAL A 254 4.04 17.99 12.27
N GLY A 255 3.12 17.73 13.20
CA GLY A 255 1.68 17.71 12.91
C GLY A 255 0.82 17.34 14.10
#